data_AF-R0CPL2-F1
#
_entry.id   AF-R0CPL2-F1
#
_cell.length_a   1.000
_cell.length_b   1.000
_cell.length_c   1.000
_cell.angle_alpha   90.00
_cell.angle_beta   90.00
_cell.angle_gamma   90.00
#
_symmetry.space_group_name_H-M   'P 1'
#
loop_
_entity.id
_entity.type
_entity.pdbx_description
1 polymer ?
#
loop_
_entity_poly.entity_id
_entity_poly.type
_entity_poly.pdbx_seq_one_letter_code
_entity_poly.pdbx_strand_id
1 'polypeptide(L)'
;MMVVMPAVALLGLLTMATFHLVLDQRHRTSLTADRALAKYGAEMALNAAECELSVATETPTNLQCMAALPRERIAALDPVLRRGFLVGTCGNDGSLGLCQPQPDQSLWTLARLLDATTHAVEIDARLPGTQRIAGRTARYVIEPIPDRWPGQTQHSDDTPPPWLYRITAAGFGADPAVSVVLQTVFRPRVPRHTSTPQTTTEAALPTIRPSGTVTQRVYTTSDQHDATAPHSQTFMLGRLNWRELIEEGLR
;
A
#
# COMPACT_ATOMS: atom_id res chain seq x y z
N MET A 1 -8.80 -60.59 -36.88
CA MET A 1 -8.37 -60.37 -35.48
C MET A 1 -7.29 -59.27 -35.32
N MET A 2 -6.84 -58.61 -36.40
CA MET A 2 -5.72 -57.64 -36.37
C MET A 2 -6.10 -56.17 -36.07
N VAL A 3 -7.39 -55.83 -36.06
CA VAL A 3 -7.88 -54.44 -35.90
C VAL A 3 -8.26 -54.10 -34.44
N VAL A 4 -8.39 -55.11 -33.58
CA VAL A 4 -8.85 -54.92 -32.18
C VAL A 4 -7.77 -54.30 -31.31
N MET A 5 -6.52 -54.72 -31.46
CA MET A 5 -5.38 -54.16 -30.71
C MET A 5 -5.13 -52.66 -30.97
N PRO A 6 -5.07 -52.17 -32.24
CA PRO A 6 -4.89 -50.74 -32.47
C PRO A 6 -6.10 -49.94 -31.98
N ALA A 7 -7.33 -50.45 -32.10
CA ALA A 7 -8.52 -49.77 -31.60
C ALA A 7 -8.50 -49.61 -30.07
N VAL A 8 -8.09 -50.65 -29.33
CA VAL A 8 -7.97 -50.61 -27.86
C VAL A 8 -6.85 -49.65 -27.43
N ALA A 9 -5.70 -49.66 -28.12
CA ALA A 9 -4.60 -48.74 -27.84
C ALA A 9 -5.01 -47.28 -28.07
N LEU A 10 -5.74 -47.00 -29.15
CA LEU A 10 -6.23 -45.66 -29.49
C LEU A 10 -7.27 -45.18 -28.46
N LEU A 11 -8.15 -46.07 -28.01
CA LEU A 11 -9.11 -45.78 -26.94
C LEU A 11 -8.39 -45.48 -25.61
N GLY A 12 -7.35 -46.24 -25.27
CA GLY A 12 -6.54 -46.01 -24.06
C GLY A 12 -5.77 -44.68 -24.09
N LEU A 13 -5.25 -44.30 -25.26
CA LEU A 13 -4.60 -43.00 -25.43
C LEU A 13 -5.59 -41.83 -25.33
N LEU A 14 -6.80 -41.99 -25.90
CA LEU A 14 -7.87 -40.99 -25.81
C LEU A 14 -8.36 -40.79 -24.37
N THR A 15 -8.51 -41.86 -23.58
CA THR A 15 -8.92 -41.75 -22.18
C THR A 15 -7.84 -41.12 -21.31
N MET A 16 -6.55 -41.43 -21.55
CA MET A 16 -5.45 -40.77 -20.84
C MET A 16 -5.36 -39.28 -21.19
N ALA A 17 -5.48 -38.91 -22.47
CA ALA A 17 -5.45 -37.51 -22.89
C ALA A 17 -6.59 -36.69 -22.27
N THR A 18 -7.81 -37.23 -22.25
CA THR A 18 -8.96 -36.55 -21.61
C THR A 18 -8.80 -36.42 -20.10
N PHE A 19 -8.24 -37.43 -19.42
CA PHE A 19 -7.94 -37.36 -17.99
C PHE A 19 -6.94 -36.26 -17.67
N HIS A 20 -5.85 -36.14 -18.43
CA HIS A 20 -4.87 -35.07 -18.27
C HIS A 20 -5.49 -33.68 -18.48
N LEU A 21 -6.36 -33.52 -19.48
CA LEU A 21 -7.07 -32.25 -19.71
C LEU A 21 -7.98 -31.86 -18.53
N VAL A 22 -8.68 -32.83 -17.94
CA VAL A 22 -9.55 -32.57 -16.77
C VAL A 22 -8.72 -32.18 -15.55
N LEU A 23 -7.60 -32.86 -15.30
CA LEU A 23 -6.69 -32.51 -14.20
C LEU A 23 -6.09 -31.11 -14.39
N ASP A 24 -5.61 -30.81 -15.60
CA ASP A 24 -5.07 -29.49 -15.93
C ASP A 24 -6.13 -28.39 -15.76
N GLN A 25 -7.35 -28.61 -16.23
CA GLN A 25 -8.44 -27.65 -16.07
C GLN A 25 -8.80 -27.43 -14.59
N ARG A 26 -8.81 -28.49 -13.78
CA ARG A 26 -9.03 -28.37 -12.32
C ARG A 26 -7.92 -27.57 -11.66
N HIS A 27 -6.69 -27.80 -12.06
CA HIS A 27 -5.55 -27.08 -11.50
C HIS A 27 -5.57 -25.59 -11.88
N ARG A 28 -5.84 -25.27 -13.15
CA ARG A 28 -5.97 -23.87 -13.59
C ARG A 28 -7.13 -23.16 -12.91
N THR A 29 -8.27 -23.82 -12.76
CA THR A 29 -9.43 -23.24 -12.08
C THR A 29 -9.18 -23.02 -10.59
N SER A 30 -8.47 -23.94 -9.91
CA SER A 30 -8.08 -23.75 -8.51
C SER A 30 -7.12 -22.57 -8.35
N LEU A 31 -6.08 -22.48 -9.19
CA LEU A 31 -5.13 -21.37 -9.18
C LEU A 31 -5.80 -20.02 -9.44
N THR A 32 -6.73 -19.98 -10.40
CA THR A 32 -7.47 -18.74 -10.72
C THR A 32 -8.32 -18.30 -9.53
N ALA A 33 -8.98 -19.24 -8.86
CA ALA A 33 -9.77 -18.95 -7.67
C ALA A 33 -8.91 -18.54 -6.46
N ASP A 34 -7.76 -19.19 -6.25
CA ASP A 34 -6.80 -18.81 -5.21
C ASP A 34 -6.23 -17.42 -5.45
N ARG A 35 -5.94 -17.09 -6.71
CA ARG A 35 -5.48 -15.76 -7.09
C ARG A 35 -6.55 -14.68 -6.88
N ALA A 36 -7.81 -14.95 -7.23
CA ALA A 36 -8.90 -14.02 -6.98
C ALA A 36 -9.09 -13.76 -5.49
N LEU A 37 -8.97 -14.81 -4.66
CA LEU A 37 -9.00 -14.69 -3.20
C LEU A 37 -7.82 -13.88 -2.66
N ALA A 38 -6.60 -14.16 -3.14
CA ALA A 38 -5.39 -13.43 -2.76
C ALA A 38 -5.50 -11.94 -3.11
N LYS A 39 -5.95 -11.62 -4.32
CA LYS A 39 -6.16 -10.24 -4.77
C LYS A 39 -7.18 -9.50 -3.92
N TYR A 40 -8.33 -10.12 -3.65
CA TYR A 40 -9.34 -9.53 -2.77
C TYR A 40 -8.75 -9.24 -1.37
N GLY A 41 -8.01 -10.20 -0.79
CA GLY A 41 -7.34 -9.98 0.49
C GLY A 41 -6.38 -8.80 0.46
N ALA A 42 -5.55 -8.68 -0.58
CA ALA A 42 -4.60 -7.58 -0.74
C ALA A 42 -5.32 -6.22 -0.88
N GLU A 43 -6.42 -6.17 -1.65
CA GLU A 43 -7.25 -4.96 -1.79
C GLU A 43 -7.88 -4.53 -0.47
N MET A 44 -8.39 -5.50 0.30
CA MET A 44 -8.94 -5.23 1.64
C MET A 44 -7.87 -4.71 2.61
N ALA A 45 -6.68 -5.30 2.58
CA ALA A 45 -5.57 -4.87 3.44
C ALA A 45 -5.07 -3.47 3.05
N LEU A 46 -5.02 -3.18 1.76
CA LEU A 46 -4.68 -1.86 1.24
C LEU A 46 -5.71 -0.80 1.63
N ASN A 47 -7.01 -1.11 1.49
CA ASN A 47 -8.09 -0.21 1.89
C ASN A 47 -8.10 0.02 3.41
N ALA A 48 -7.81 -1.00 4.22
CA ALA A 48 -7.68 -0.87 5.67
C ALA A 48 -6.55 0.09 6.06
N ALA A 49 -5.37 -0.05 5.44
CA ALA A 49 -4.23 0.83 5.66
C ALA A 49 -4.50 2.29 5.24
N GLU A 50 -5.15 2.49 4.09
CA GLU A 50 -5.54 3.83 3.64
C GLU A 50 -6.58 4.46 4.57
N CYS A 51 -7.52 3.65 5.08
CA CYS A 51 -8.47 4.13 6.07
C CYS A 51 -7.77 4.51 7.38
N GLU A 52 -6.82 3.70 7.83
CA GLU A 52 -6.03 4.00 9.01
C GLU A 52 -5.28 5.33 8.87
N LEU A 53 -4.58 5.54 7.75
CA LEU A 53 -3.89 6.79 7.46
C LEU A 53 -4.87 7.97 7.37
N SER A 54 -6.02 7.79 6.72
CA SER A 54 -7.02 8.84 6.57
C SER A 54 -7.55 9.32 7.93
N VAL A 55 -7.84 8.40 8.85
CA VAL A 55 -8.31 8.71 10.20
C VAL A 55 -7.19 9.34 11.03
N ALA A 56 -5.99 8.75 11.02
CA ALA A 56 -4.87 9.23 11.83
C ALA A 56 -4.35 10.61 11.42
N THR A 57 -4.48 10.96 10.14
CA THR A 57 -3.96 12.22 9.58
C THR A 57 -5.07 13.22 9.24
N GLU A 58 -6.33 12.91 9.56
CA GLU A 58 -7.51 13.69 9.19
C GLU A 58 -7.54 14.05 7.68
N THR A 59 -7.08 13.10 6.86
CA THR A 59 -7.02 13.26 5.40
C THR A 59 -8.36 12.87 4.80
N PRO A 60 -9.04 13.77 4.06
CA PRO A 60 -10.27 13.43 3.36
C PRO A 60 -10.02 12.30 2.36
N THR A 61 -10.91 11.31 2.34
CA THR A 61 -10.89 10.20 1.38
C THR A 61 -12.31 9.93 0.89
N ASN A 62 -12.42 9.37 -0.32
CA ASN A 62 -13.70 8.91 -0.88
C ASN A 62 -14.18 7.61 -0.22
N LEU A 63 -13.32 6.95 0.55
CA LEU A 63 -13.67 5.76 1.33
C LEU A 63 -14.39 6.16 2.62
N GLN A 64 -15.49 5.48 2.94
CA GLN A 64 -16.11 5.62 4.25
C GLN A 64 -15.30 4.85 5.29
N CYS A 65 -14.36 5.52 5.92
CA CYS A 65 -13.50 4.94 6.95
C CYS A 65 -14.16 5.12 8.32
N MET A 66 -14.59 4.00 8.92
CA MET A 66 -15.21 4.00 10.26
C MET A 66 -14.34 3.30 11.33
N ALA A 67 -13.06 3.07 11.04
CA ALA A 67 -12.17 2.37 11.96
C ALA A 67 -11.88 3.25 13.20
N ALA A 68 -12.23 2.76 14.39
CA ALA A 68 -11.79 3.35 15.65
C ALA A 68 -10.33 2.94 15.89
N LEU A 69 -9.40 3.86 15.67
CA LEU A 69 -7.98 3.64 15.95
C LEU A 69 -7.66 4.00 17.41
N PRO A 70 -6.82 3.20 18.11
CA PRO A 70 -6.28 3.59 19.40
C PRO A 70 -5.47 4.89 19.32
N ARG A 71 -5.43 5.65 20.42
CA ARG A 71 -4.72 6.95 20.45
C ARG A 71 -3.22 6.80 20.21
N GLU A 72 -2.62 5.74 20.75
CA GLU A 72 -1.21 5.40 20.52
C GLU A 72 -0.92 5.14 19.05
N ARG A 73 -1.86 4.52 18.32
CA ARG A 73 -1.72 4.25 16.89
C ARG A 73 -1.78 5.54 16.07
N ILE A 74 -2.72 6.43 16.41
CA ILE A 74 -2.83 7.76 15.79
C ILE A 74 -1.53 8.56 16.01
N ALA A 75 -1.01 8.57 17.24
CA ALA A 75 0.23 9.28 17.56
C ALA A 75 1.47 8.69 16.86
N ALA A 76 1.49 7.38 16.59
CA ALA A 76 2.55 6.71 15.85
C ALA A 76 2.59 7.13 14.36
N LEU A 77 1.42 7.41 13.78
CA LEU A 77 1.21 7.80 12.38
C LEU A 77 1.29 9.32 12.12
N ASP A 78 1.65 10.11 13.14
CA ASP A 78 1.75 11.56 13.03
C ASP A 78 2.57 11.96 11.80
N PRO A 79 2.00 12.74 10.85
CA PRO A 79 2.63 13.04 9.57
C PRO A 79 3.85 13.96 9.67
N VAL A 80 4.06 14.59 10.83
CA VAL A 80 5.20 15.47 11.10
C VAL A 80 6.29 14.70 11.85
N LEU A 81 5.94 14.15 13.01
CA LEU A 81 6.87 13.53 13.94
C LEU A 81 7.19 12.08 13.59
N ARG A 82 6.29 11.37 12.91
CA ARG A 82 6.48 9.98 12.45
C ARG A 82 6.98 9.04 13.54
N ARG A 83 6.45 9.18 14.77
CA ARG A 83 6.99 8.54 15.97
C ARG A 83 6.99 7.01 15.90
N GLY A 84 6.10 6.42 15.11
CA GLY A 84 6.01 4.97 14.92
C GLY A 84 7.02 4.38 13.95
N PHE A 85 7.75 5.21 13.21
CA PHE A 85 8.66 4.77 12.15
C PHE A 85 10.10 4.73 12.64
N LEU A 86 10.51 3.59 13.20
CA LEU A 86 11.86 3.38 13.73
C LEU A 86 12.75 2.70 12.69
N VAL A 87 13.89 3.34 12.41
CA VAL A 87 14.87 2.88 11.39
C VAL A 87 15.28 1.42 11.63
N GLY A 88 15.26 0.62 10.56
CA GLY A 88 15.61 -0.80 10.55
C GLY A 88 14.55 -1.73 11.13
N THR A 89 13.33 -1.25 11.40
CA THR A 89 12.26 -2.05 12.04
C THR A 89 10.90 -1.83 11.38
N CYS A 90 9.94 -2.70 11.71
CA CYS A 90 8.52 -2.58 11.34
C CYS A 90 7.61 -2.37 12.57
N GLY A 91 8.17 -1.73 13.60
CA GLY A 91 7.48 -1.44 14.86
C GLY A 91 6.95 -2.68 15.59
N ASN A 92 6.32 -2.42 16.73
CA ASN A 92 5.60 -3.39 17.55
C ASN A 92 4.38 -2.71 18.20
N ASP A 93 3.44 -3.50 18.71
CA ASP A 93 2.25 -3.01 19.42
C ASP A 93 1.54 -1.88 18.63
N GLY A 94 1.42 -0.69 19.21
CA GLY A 94 0.81 0.48 18.56
C GLY A 94 1.54 0.97 17.29
N SER A 95 2.75 0.50 17.01
CA SER A 95 3.53 0.78 15.79
C SER A 95 3.71 -0.42 14.87
N LEU A 96 3.07 -1.56 15.15
CA LEU A 96 3.15 -2.76 14.30
C LEU A 96 2.83 -2.43 12.83
N GLY A 97 3.67 -2.90 11.91
CA GLY A 97 3.53 -2.64 10.48
C GLY A 97 3.96 -1.24 10.02
N LEU A 98 4.44 -0.37 10.93
CA LEU A 98 5.07 0.90 10.57
C LEU A 98 6.56 0.68 10.38
N CYS A 99 6.98 0.67 9.12
CA CYS A 99 8.31 0.26 8.72
C CYS A 99 9.16 1.44 8.27
N GLN A 100 10.44 1.42 8.63
CA GLN A 100 11.45 2.34 8.11
C GLN A 100 12.68 1.52 7.71
N PRO A 101 12.78 1.04 6.47
CA PRO A 101 13.96 0.30 6.04
C PRO A 101 15.21 1.19 6.04
N GLN A 102 16.37 0.55 6.26
CA GLN A 102 17.67 1.17 5.97
C GLN A 102 17.90 1.22 4.44
N PRO A 103 18.80 2.09 3.93
CA PRO A 103 19.02 2.27 2.48
C PRO A 103 19.21 0.98 1.67
N ASP A 104 19.80 -0.06 2.27
CA ASP A 104 20.08 -1.35 1.61
C ASP A 104 19.15 -2.49 2.07
N GLN A 105 18.07 -2.16 2.78
CA GLN A 105 17.14 -3.15 3.32
C GLN A 105 15.82 -3.15 2.54
N SER A 106 15.38 -4.33 2.11
CA SER A 106 14.07 -4.46 1.48
C SER A 106 12.96 -4.37 2.53
N LEU A 107 11.93 -3.56 2.27
CA LEU A 107 10.73 -3.47 3.10
C LEU A 107 10.07 -4.86 3.30
N TRP A 108 10.07 -5.66 2.24
CA TRP A 108 9.40 -6.96 2.19
C TRP A 108 10.06 -7.98 3.11
N THR A 109 11.39 -8.03 3.09
CA THR A 109 12.18 -8.90 3.97
C THR A 109 12.13 -8.39 5.40
N LEU A 110 12.23 -7.07 5.61
CA LEU A 110 12.13 -6.47 6.94
C LEU A 110 10.78 -6.77 7.62
N ALA A 111 9.68 -6.61 6.89
CA ALA A 111 8.34 -6.90 7.37
C ALA A 111 8.03 -8.40 7.44
N ARG A 112 8.85 -9.23 6.80
CA ARG A 112 8.58 -10.65 6.57
C ARG A 112 7.18 -10.84 5.97
N LEU A 113 6.86 -10.01 4.99
CA LEU A 113 5.49 -9.79 4.50
C LEU A 113 4.86 -11.06 3.91
N LEU A 114 5.70 -11.91 3.29
CA LEU A 114 5.29 -13.18 2.70
C LEU A 114 5.65 -14.38 3.56
N ASP A 115 6.13 -14.21 4.80
CA ASP A 115 6.48 -15.31 5.72
C ASP A 115 5.37 -15.62 6.74
N ALA A 116 5.29 -16.86 7.22
CA ALA A 116 4.28 -17.29 8.19
C ALA A 116 4.24 -16.43 9.47
N THR A 117 5.39 -15.90 9.88
CA THR A 117 5.50 -14.91 10.95
C THR A 117 5.90 -13.56 10.35
N THR A 118 5.24 -12.49 10.77
CA THR A 118 5.29 -11.19 10.09
C THR A 118 5.27 -10.04 11.09
N HIS A 119 5.84 -8.91 10.68
CA HIS A 119 5.76 -7.63 11.38
C HIS A 119 4.74 -6.69 10.71
N ALA A 120 3.79 -7.25 9.95
CA ALA A 120 2.72 -6.53 9.30
C ALA A 120 1.45 -6.50 10.16
N VAL A 121 0.59 -5.53 9.90
CA VAL A 121 -0.77 -5.52 10.47
C VAL A 121 -1.61 -6.53 9.70
N GLU A 122 -2.12 -7.54 10.40
CA GLU A 122 -3.00 -8.54 9.82
C GLU A 122 -4.47 -8.10 9.90
N ILE A 123 -5.23 -8.44 8.87
CA ILE A 123 -6.66 -8.17 8.78
C ILE A 123 -7.43 -9.44 8.41
N ASP A 124 -8.62 -9.59 8.98
CA ASP A 124 -9.54 -10.66 8.61
C ASP A 124 -10.29 -10.26 7.32
N ALA A 125 -9.70 -10.58 6.17
CA ALA A 125 -10.32 -10.38 4.87
C ALA A 125 -11.06 -11.63 4.42
N ARG A 126 -12.37 -11.68 4.64
CA ARG A 126 -13.23 -12.76 4.13
C ARG A 126 -13.91 -12.31 2.87
N LEU A 127 -13.72 -13.08 1.79
CA LEU A 127 -14.45 -12.86 0.55
C LEU A 127 -15.92 -13.27 0.79
N PRO A 128 -16.89 -12.38 0.62
CA PRO A 128 -18.29 -12.69 0.88
C PRO A 128 -18.80 -13.76 -0.09
N GLY A 129 -19.66 -14.66 0.40
CA GLY A 129 -20.33 -15.66 -0.44
C GLY A 129 -19.45 -16.83 -0.91
N THR A 130 -18.22 -16.97 -0.41
CA THR A 130 -17.37 -18.15 -0.66
C THR A 130 -17.09 -18.93 0.62
N GLN A 131 -16.97 -20.25 0.48
CA GLN A 131 -16.45 -21.12 1.55
C GLN A 131 -14.92 -21.29 1.48
N ARG A 132 -14.27 -20.76 0.45
CA ARG A 132 -12.82 -20.81 0.29
C ARG A 132 -12.18 -19.80 1.25
N ILE A 133 -11.34 -20.29 2.15
CA ILE A 133 -10.65 -19.50 3.17
C ILE A 133 -9.18 -19.35 2.75
N ALA A 134 -8.63 -18.16 2.92
CA ALA A 134 -7.22 -17.92 2.65
C ALA A 134 -6.37 -18.74 3.62
N GLY A 135 -5.28 -19.35 3.14
CA GLY A 135 -4.37 -20.11 3.97
C GLY A 135 -3.66 -19.24 5.02
N ARG A 136 -3.62 -17.92 4.80
CA ARG A 136 -3.01 -16.91 5.67
C ARG A 136 -3.82 -15.61 5.65
N THR A 137 -3.76 -14.85 6.74
CA THR A 137 -4.40 -13.54 6.86
C THR A 137 -3.78 -12.55 5.88
N ALA A 138 -4.66 -11.75 5.25
CA ALA A 138 -4.22 -10.60 4.49
C ALA A 138 -3.60 -9.58 5.43
N ARG A 139 -2.61 -8.82 4.96
CA ARG A 139 -1.83 -7.95 5.84
C ARG A 139 -1.22 -6.78 5.09
N TYR A 140 -0.82 -5.75 5.82
CA TYR A 140 -0.18 -4.59 5.23
C TYR A 140 0.93 -4.00 6.11
N VAL A 141 1.80 -3.23 5.47
CA VAL A 141 2.79 -2.37 6.09
C VAL A 141 2.76 -0.98 5.48
N ILE A 142 3.20 0.01 6.25
CA ILE A 142 3.26 1.41 5.88
C ILE A 142 4.71 1.87 6.04
N GLU A 143 5.23 2.62 5.07
CA GLU A 143 6.56 3.19 5.08
C GLU A 143 6.51 4.67 4.69
N PRO A 144 7.22 5.57 5.37
CA PRO A 144 7.29 6.96 4.98
C PRO A 144 8.35 7.14 3.89
N ILE A 145 7.99 7.81 2.81
CA ILE A 145 8.90 8.18 1.73
C ILE A 145 8.94 9.70 1.60
N PRO A 146 10.12 10.30 1.34
CA PRO A 146 10.20 11.74 1.25
C PRO A 146 9.49 12.22 -0.04
N ASP A 147 8.66 13.25 0.09
CA ASP A 147 7.99 13.91 -1.04
C ASP A 147 8.97 14.89 -1.72
N ARG A 148 9.92 14.35 -2.48
CA ARG A 148 10.89 15.16 -3.22
C ARG A 148 10.42 15.34 -4.66
N TRP A 149 10.26 16.59 -5.10
CA TRP A 149 10.08 16.87 -6.52
C TRP A 149 11.42 16.76 -7.26
N PRO A 150 11.44 16.22 -8.49
CA PRO A 150 12.62 16.30 -9.35
C PRO A 150 13.01 17.77 -9.57
N GLY A 151 14.26 18.13 -9.27
CA GLY A 151 14.78 19.49 -9.43
C GLY A 151 14.65 20.40 -8.21
N GLN A 152 14.01 19.96 -7.11
CA GLN A 152 14.14 20.68 -5.83
C GLN A 152 15.54 20.46 -5.26
N THR A 153 16.40 21.48 -5.39
CA THR A 153 17.60 21.60 -4.57
C THR A 153 17.16 21.89 -3.14
N GLN A 154 17.67 21.11 -2.19
CA GLN A 154 17.45 21.29 -0.76
C GLN A 154 17.91 22.70 -0.37
N HIS A 155 16.97 23.66 -0.32
CA HIS A 155 17.26 24.97 0.25
C HIS A 155 17.54 24.76 1.73
N SER A 156 18.55 25.44 2.26
CA SER A 156 19.04 25.32 3.65
C SER A 156 18.05 25.80 4.71
N ASP A 157 16.79 26.04 4.35
CA ASP A 157 15.74 26.27 5.31
C ASP A 157 15.35 24.94 5.94
N ASP A 158 15.51 24.88 7.26
CA ASP A 158 15.43 23.74 8.18
C ASP A 158 14.05 23.03 8.23
N THR A 159 13.21 23.21 7.21
CA THR A 159 11.89 22.60 7.12
C THR A 159 12.02 21.23 6.45
N PRO A 160 11.81 20.11 7.16
CA PRO A 160 11.88 18.78 6.56
C PRO A 160 10.86 18.67 5.42
N PRO A 161 11.22 18.00 4.30
CA PRO A 161 10.31 17.85 3.18
C PRO A 161 9.04 17.13 3.64
N PRO A 162 7.87 17.43 3.05
CA PRO A 162 6.65 16.68 3.34
C PRO A 162 6.89 15.18 3.11
N TRP A 163 6.16 14.35 3.85
CA TRP A 163 6.27 12.89 3.75
C TRP A 163 5.04 12.34 3.04
N LEU A 164 5.27 11.36 2.16
CA LEU A 164 4.23 10.47 1.67
C LEU A 164 4.33 9.15 2.41
N TYR A 165 3.28 8.35 2.34
CA TYR A 165 3.26 7.01 2.90
C TYR A 165 3.09 5.99 1.78
N ARG A 166 4.08 5.12 1.60
CA ARG A 166 3.99 3.93 0.76
C ARG A 166 3.32 2.82 1.57
N ILE A 167 2.21 2.31 1.08
CA ILE A 167 1.49 1.19 1.66
C ILE A 167 1.77 -0.02 0.80
N THR A 168 2.19 -1.13 1.43
CA THR A 168 2.36 -2.42 0.75
C THR A 168 1.45 -3.44 1.43
N ALA A 169 0.57 -4.07 0.67
CA ALA A 169 -0.46 -4.97 1.17
C ALA A 169 -0.40 -6.31 0.45
N ALA A 170 -0.41 -7.40 1.21
CA ALA A 170 -0.36 -8.76 0.71
C ALA A 170 -1.65 -9.52 1.05
N GLY A 171 -2.14 -10.28 0.09
CA GLY A 171 -3.21 -11.26 0.29
C GLY A 171 -2.79 -12.63 -0.22
N PHE A 172 -3.47 -13.67 0.27
CA PHE A 172 -3.09 -15.07 0.09
C PHE A 172 -4.28 -15.88 -0.41
N GLY A 173 -4.00 -16.84 -1.30
CA GLY A 173 -4.98 -17.83 -1.76
C GLY A 173 -5.25 -18.88 -0.68
N ALA A 174 -6.06 -19.89 -1.00
CA ALA A 174 -6.21 -21.03 -0.08
C ALA A 174 -4.90 -21.80 0.03
N ASP A 175 -4.19 -21.96 -1.09
CA ASP A 175 -2.76 -22.28 -1.08
C ASP A 175 -1.96 -21.01 -0.70
N PRO A 176 -1.27 -20.99 0.47
CA PRO A 176 -0.51 -19.83 0.91
C PRO A 176 0.72 -19.52 0.04
N ALA A 177 1.11 -20.39 -0.89
CA ALA A 177 2.13 -20.11 -1.90
C ALA A 177 1.60 -19.19 -3.02
N VAL A 178 0.29 -19.14 -3.24
CA VAL A 178 -0.35 -18.19 -4.15
C VAL A 178 -0.58 -16.89 -3.39
N SER A 179 0.18 -15.85 -3.74
CA SER A 179 0.06 -14.54 -3.09
C SER A 179 0.00 -13.41 -4.11
N VAL A 180 -0.69 -12.34 -3.73
CA VAL A 180 -0.77 -11.10 -4.50
C VAL A 180 -0.35 -9.96 -3.60
N VAL A 181 0.52 -9.08 -4.12
CA VAL A 181 0.94 -7.89 -3.39
C VAL A 181 0.67 -6.64 -4.20
N LEU A 182 -0.02 -5.71 -3.53
CA LEU A 182 -0.37 -4.41 -4.05
C LEU A 182 0.40 -3.33 -3.32
N GLN A 183 0.72 -2.26 -4.04
CA GLN A 183 1.34 -1.09 -3.46
C GLN A 183 0.64 0.19 -3.92
N THR A 184 0.52 1.12 -2.99
CA THR A 184 -0.01 2.47 -3.24
C THR A 184 0.83 3.51 -2.52
N VAL A 185 0.69 4.76 -2.93
CA VAL A 185 1.27 5.92 -2.23
C VAL A 185 0.14 6.83 -1.77
N PHE A 186 0.18 7.21 -0.50
CA PHE A 186 -0.80 8.04 0.17
C PHE A 186 -0.16 9.36 0.57
N ARG A 187 -0.75 10.49 0.16
CA ARG A 187 -0.35 11.82 0.64
C ARG A 187 -1.22 12.22 1.84
N PRO A 188 -0.64 12.35 3.04
CA PRO A 188 -1.38 12.81 4.20
C PRO A 188 -1.66 14.32 4.12
N ARG A 189 -2.75 14.74 4.76
CA ARG A 189 -2.92 16.11 5.19
C ARG A 189 -1.93 16.37 6.32
N VAL A 190 -1.15 17.43 6.19
CA VAL A 190 -0.24 17.88 7.27
C VAL A 190 -0.94 19.01 8.03
N PRO A 191 -1.14 18.89 9.36
CA PRO A 191 -1.62 20.00 10.17
C PRO A 191 -0.68 21.20 10.04
N ARG A 192 -1.21 22.42 9.98
CA ARG A 192 -0.36 23.62 9.87
C ARG A 192 0.52 23.74 11.11
N HIS A 193 1.83 23.90 10.90
CA HIS A 193 2.66 24.56 11.89
C HIS A 193 2.28 26.04 11.91
N THR A 194 1.71 26.54 13.00
CA THR A 194 1.89 27.95 13.36
C THR A 194 3.35 28.10 13.77
N SER A 195 4.22 28.37 12.81
CA SER A 195 5.57 28.85 13.12
C SER A 195 5.41 30.20 13.82
N THR A 196 5.91 30.30 15.05
CA THR A 196 6.19 31.60 15.68
C THR A 196 7.04 32.43 14.69
N PRO A 197 6.72 33.71 14.47
CA PRO A 197 7.23 34.43 13.31
C PRO A 197 8.67 34.85 13.55
N GLN A 198 9.61 34.16 12.89
CA GLN A 198 10.86 34.79 12.47
C GLN A 198 11.05 34.41 11.00
N THR A 199 10.88 35.43 10.16
CA THR A 199 10.82 35.40 8.68
C THR A 199 9.48 34.92 8.11
N THR A 200 8.60 35.89 7.83
CA THR A 200 7.22 35.68 7.39
C THR A 200 7.14 35.23 5.94
N THR A 201 7.21 33.92 5.69
CA THR A 201 6.64 33.32 4.48
C THR A 201 5.12 33.31 4.65
N GLU A 202 4.42 34.35 4.20
CA GLU A 202 2.96 34.47 4.33
C GLU A 202 2.25 33.50 3.37
N ALA A 203 2.31 32.19 3.61
CA ALA A 203 1.55 31.22 2.82
C ALA A 203 0.04 31.45 3.04
N ALA A 204 -0.68 31.83 1.98
CA ALA A 204 -2.14 31.93 2.03
C ALA A 204 -2.76 30.59 2.42
N LEU A 205 -3.93 30.60 3.08
CA LEU A 205 -4.63 29.38 3.49
C LEU A 205 -4.76 28.41 2.28
N PRO A 206 -4.24 27.17 2.35
CA PRO A 206 -4.51 26.17 1.33
C PRO A 206 -6.01 25.99 1.15
N THR A 207 -6.47 26.03 -0.09
CA THR A 207 -7.86 25.72 -0.44
C THR A 207 -7.97 24.22 -0.67
N ILE A 208 -8.61 23.52 0.27
CA ILE A 208 -8.88 22.08 0.17
C ILE A 208 -10.24 21.90 -0.49
N ARG A 209 -10.27 21.25 -1.66
CA ARG A 209 -11.52 20.90 -2.35
C ARG A 209 -12.04 19.54 -1.89
N PRO A 210 -13.36 19.29 -1.98
CA PRO A 210 -13.95 17.97 -1.69
C PRO A 210 -13.34 16.83 -2.51
N SER A 211 -12.77 17.14 -3.69
CA SER A 211 -12.05 16.20 -4.55
C SER A 211 -10.69 15.72 -4.00
N GLY A 212 -10.27 16.18 -2.82
CA GLY A 212 -8.92 15.94 -2.28
C GLY A 212 -7.83 16.81 -2.91
N THR A 213 -8.17 17.70 -3.84
CA THR A 213 -7.23 18.65 -4.44
C THR A 213 -6.95 19.81 -3.49
N VAL A 214 -5.67 20.08 -3.24
CA VAL A 214 -5.20 21.19 -2.42
C VAL A 214 -4.42 22.16 -3.30
N THR A 215 -4.85 23.42 -3.32
CA THR A 215 -4.08 24.50 -3.93
C THR A 215 -3.46 25.34 -2.84
N GLN A 216 -2.13 25.47 -2.86
CA GLN A 216 -1.34 26.29 -1.95
C GLN A 216 -0.63 27.38 -2.73
N ARG A 217 -0.75 28.64 -2.29
CA ARG A 217 0.01 29.76 -2.85
C ARG A 217 1.23 29.98 -1.97
N VAL A 218 2.42 29.77 -2.55
CA VAL A 218 3.70 29.94 -1.88
C VAL A 218 4.34 31.24 -2.37
N TYR A 219 4.78 32.07 -1.43
CA TYR A 219 5.53 33.28 -1.72
C TYR A 219 7.00 32.99 -1.47
N THR A 220 7.85 33.15 -2.47
CA THR A 220 9.30 33.08 -2.31
C THR A 220 9.79 34.49 -2.00
N THR A 221 10.11 34.77 -0.74
CA THR A 221 10.85 35.97 -0.36
C THR A 221 12.33 35.63 -0.45
N SER A 222 13.02 36.02 -1.52
CA SER A 222 14.47 36.13 -1.46
C SER A 222 14.84 37.52 -0.92
N ASP A 223 15.73 37.57 0.05
CA ASP A 223 16.32 38.83 0.48
C ASP A 223 16.93 39.55 -0.74
N GLN A 224 16.65 40.85 -0.83
CA GLN A 224 17.00 41.81 -1.89
C GLN A 224 16.18 41.78 -3.20
N HIS A 225 15.22 42.71 -3.23
CA HIS A 225 14.78 43.54 -4.37
C HIS A 225 14.03 42.94 -5.56
N ASP A 226 13.79 41.64 -5.66
CA ASP A 226 12.86 41.10 -6.67
C ASP A 226 11.75 40.27 -6.01
N ALA A 227 10.56 40.87 -5.89
CA ALA A 227 9.36 40.15 -5.51
C ALA A 227 8.96 39.18 -6.64
N THR A 228 9.51 37.96 -6.61
CA THR A 228 9.09 36.89 -7.52
C THR A 228 7.60 36.63 -7.39
N ALA A 229 6.93 36.51 -8.54
CA ALA A 229 5.49 36.27 -8.61
C ALA A 229 5.09 35.05 -7.75
N PRO A 230 3.94 35.11 -7.05
CA PRO A 230 3.48 34.01 -6.21
C PRO A 230 3.34 32.72 -7.02
N HIS A 231 3.95 31.65 -6.54
CA HIS A 231 3.85 30.34 -7.18
C HIS A 231 2.66 29.57 -6.58
N SER A 232 1.67 29.23 -7.40
CA SER A 232 0.55 28.38 -6.97
C SER A 232 0.87 26.92 -7.25
N GLN A 233 0.91 26.10 -6.21
CA GLN A 233 1.08 24.66 -6.31
C GLN A 233 -0.27 23.98 -6.09
N THR A 234 -0.59 22.98 -6.91
CA THR A 234 -1.78 22.15 -6.73
C THR A 234 -1.35 20.69 -6.62
N PHE A 235 -1.79 20.02 -5.56
CA PHE A 235 -1.47 18.62 -5.29
C PHE A 235 -2.71 17.86 -4.80
N MET A 236 -2.68 16.54 -4.90
CA MET A 236 -3.78 15.65 -4.50
C MET A 236 -3.47 15.00 -3.16
N LEU A 237 -4.44 15.02 -2.24
CA LEU A 237 -4.40 14.26 -0.99
C LEU A 237 -4.93 12.84 -1.19
N GLY A 238 -4.54 11.94 -0.29
CA GLY A 238 -4.97 10.55 -0.29
C GLY A 238 -4.20 9.71 -1.30
N ARG A 239 -4.87 8.70 -1.88
CA ARG A 239 -4.30 7.76 -2.84
C ARG A 239 -3.80 8.49 -4.09
N LEU A 240 -2.52 8.35 -4.42
CA LEU A 240 -1.88 8.96 -5.58
C LEU A 240 -1.76 8.01 -6.78
N ASN A 241 -1.43 6.74 -6.53
CA ASN A 241 -1.18 5.74 -7.57
C ASN A 241 -1.33 4.32 -7.00
N TRP A 242 -1.76 3.36 -7.80
CA TRP A 242 -1.82 1.93 -7.45
C TRP A 242 -0.97 1.12 -8.43
N ARG A 243 -0.27 0.09 -7.94
CA ARG A 243 0.44 -0.87 -8.80
C ARG A 243 0.44 -2.27 -8.17
N GLU A 244 0.20 -3.29 -8.98
CA GLU A 244 0.43 -4.70 -8.62
C GLU A 244 1.92 -4.99 -8.80
N LEU A 245 2.59 -5.48 -7.76
CA LEU A 245 4.06 -5.59 -7.73
C LEU A 245 4.58 -7.00 -7.99
N ILE A 246 3.87 -8.02 -7.51
CA ILE A 246 4.32 -9.40 -7.61
C ILE A 246 3.11 -10.29 -7.92
N GLU A 247 3.23 -11.04 -9.01
CA GLU A 247 2.41 -12.21 -9.30
C GLU A 247 3.26 -13.46 -9.05
N GLU A 248 3.27 -13.98 -7.83
CA GLU A 248 3.90 -15.28 -7.58
C GLU A 248 2.84 -16.36 -7.79
N GLY A 249 2.93 -17.00 -8.96
CA GLY A 249 2.09 -18.12 -9.36
C GLY A 249 2.78 -18.91 -10.46
N LEU A 250 3.83 -19.66 -10.09
CA LEU A 250 4.37 -20.87 -10.74
C LEU A 250 5.73 -21.21 -10.11
N ARG A 251 5.73 -22.15 -9.16
CA ARG A 251 6.85 -23.08 -8.97
C ARG A 251 6.28 -24.48 -8.90
#